data_AF-A0A976A771-F1
#
_entry.id   AF-A0A976A771-F1
#
_cell.length_a   1.000
_cell.length_b   1.000
_cell.length_c   1.000
_cell.angle_alpha   90.00
_cell.angle_beta   90.00
_cell.angle_gamma   90.00
#
_symmetry.space_group_name_H-M   'P 1'
#
loop_
_entity.id
_entity.type
_entity.pdbx_description
1 polymer ?
#
loop_
_entity_poly.entity_id
_entity_poly.type
_entity_poly.pdbx_seq_one_letter_code
_entity_poly.pdbx_strand_id
1 'polypeptide(L)'
;MIPIKRGDHFEWGGQFFAPDGSVQSFAGWSISSQVRNSSGCLVEQLAATWIDATQGLYSIESAGTTGWPTGRLSLDVQIIDLSGRPFSSNTEYINVIKDITHG
;
A
#
# COMPACT_ATOMS: atom_id res chain seq x y z
N MET A 1 -12.77 0.30 -0.11
CA MET A 1 -12.47 1.72 0.20
C MET A 1 -12.15 1.82 1.67
N ILE A 2 -11.01 2.42 2.02
CA ILE A 2 -10.42 2.43 3.36
C ILE A 2 -10.58 3.84 3.95
N PRO A 3 -11.38 4.05 5.01
CA PRO A 3 -11.53 5.37 5.62
C PRO A 3 -10.41 5.67 6.63
N ILE A 4 -9.85 6.87 6.59
CA ILE A 4 -8.89 7.36 7.62
C ILE A 4 -9.14 8.83 7.98
N LYS A 5 -8.69 9.26 9.16
CA LYS A 5 -8.57 10.68 9.48
C LYS A 5 -7.19 11.18 9.07
N ARG A 6 -7.13 12.37 8.47
CA ARG A 6 -5.87 13.00 8.10
C ARG A 6 -5.06 13.31 9.35
N GLY A 7 -3.81 12.88 9.37
CA GLY A 7 -2.90 13.03 10.51
C GLY A 7 -2.70 11.73 11.28
N ASP A 8 -3.59 10.75 11.12
CA ASP A 8 -3.43 9.43 11.74
C ASP A 8 -2.35 8.61 11.02
N HIS A 9 -1.90 7.55 11.71
CA HIS A 9 -1.12 6.46 11.14
C HIS A 9 -1.95 5.68 10.11
N PHE A 10 -1.34 5.30 9.00
CA PHE A 10 -1.95 4.39 8.02
C PHE A 10 -1.15 3.10 7.97
N GLU A 11 -1.84 1.98 8.16
CA GLU A 11 -1.30 0.64 7.97
C GLU A 11 -2.31 -0.20 7.20
N TRP A 12 -1.82 -0.89 6.19
CA TRP A 12 -2.61 -1.87 5.43
C TRP A 12 -1.71 -3.04 5.06
N GLY A 13 -2.29 -4.21 4.85
CA GLY A 13 -1.52 -5.40 4.55
C GLY A 13 -2.37 -6.44 3.85
N GLY A 14 -1.69 -7.49 3.41
CA GLY A 14 -2.36 -8.58 2.73
C GLY A 14 -1.42 -9.74 2.45
N GLN A 15 -1.91 -10.66 1.62
CA GLN A 15 -1.18 -11.82 1.17
C GLN A 15 -1.17 -11.89 -0.35
N PHE A 16 -0.01 -12.10 -0.95
CA PHE A 16 0.10 -12.50 -2.35
C PHE A 16 -0.01 -14.01 -2.50
N PHE A 17 -0.74 -14.45 -3.52
CA PHE A 17 -0.91 -15.85 -3.89
C PHE A 17 -0.36 -16.11 -5.29
N ALA A 18 -0.05 -17.37 -5.58
CA ALA A 18 0.14 -17.82 -6.95
C ALA A 18 -1.16 -17.68 -7.77
N PRO A 19 -1.10 -17.73 -9.11
CA PRO A 19 -2.30 -17.64 -9.96
C PRO A 19 -3.36 -18.70 -9.68
N ASP A 20 -2.99 -19.84 -9.11
CA ASP A 20 -3.90 -20.92 -8.71
C ASP A 20 -4.49 -20.73 -7.30
N GLY A 21 -4.17 -19.62 -6.62
CA GLY A 21 -4.60 -19.32 -5.25
C GLY A 21 -3.78 -20.02 -4.17
N SER A 22 -2.76 -20.78 -4.52
CA SER A 22 -1.86 -21.40 -3.55
C SER A 22 -0.88 -20.39 -2.95
N VAL A 23 -0.37 -20.71 -1.76
CA VAL A 23 0.70 -19.93 -1.14
C VAL A 23 1.99 -20.13 -1.92
N GLN A 24 2.63 -19.03 -2.30
CA GLN A 24 3.92 -19.01 -2.98
C GLN A 24 4.94 -18.23 -2.15
N SER A 25 6.20 -18.65 -2.22
CA SER A 25 7.31 -17.87 -1.66
C SER A 25 7.73 -16.73 -2.60
N PHE A 26 7.88 -15.55 -2.00
CA PHE A 26 8.36 -14.31 -2.60
C PHE A 26 9.74 -13.93 -2.04
N ALA A 27 10.49 -14.88 -1.48
CA ALA A 27 11.81 -14.63 -0.92
C ALA A 27 12.74 -14.02 -1.99
N GLY A 28 13.35 -12.87 -1.65
CA GLY A 28 14.22 -12.09 -2.53
C GLY A 28 13.50 -11.17 -3.52
N TRP A 29 12.17 -11.21 -3.60
CA TRP A 29 11.39 -10.26 -4.40
C TRP A 29 11.34 -8.91 -3.67
N SER A 30 11.40 -7.80 -4.40
CA SER A 30 11.20 -6.47 -3.81
C SER A 30 9.72 -6.09 -3.78
N ILE A 31 9.33 -5.26 -2.82
CA ILE A 31 7.96 -4.73 -2.67
C ILE A 31 8.00 -3.20 -2.55
N SER A 32 7.02 -2.52 -3.14
CA SER A 32 6.87 -1.07 -3.06
C SER A 32 5.40 -0.67 -3.20
N SER A 33 5.02 0.49 -2.65
CA SER A 33 3.68 1.04 -2.81
C SER A 33 3.71 2.56 -2.74
N GLN A 34 2.83 3.19 -3.51
CA GLN A 34 2.69 4.63 -3.60
C GLN A 34 1.24 5.05 -3.43
N VAL A 35 1.03 6.11 -2.66
CA VAL A 35 -0.26 6.79 -2.59
C VAL A 35 -0.26 7.90 -3.62
N ARG A 36 -1.31 7.94 -4.44
CA ARG A 36 -1.52 8.95 -5.48
C ARG A 36 -2.88 9.60 -5.33
N ASN A 37 -2.96 10.87 -5.71
CA ASN A 37 -4.23 11.60 -5.75
C ASN A 37 -5.01 11.32 -7.04
N SER A 38 -6.20 11.89 -7.16
CA SER A 38 -7.08 11.72 -8.34
C SER A 38 -6.48 12.24 -9.66
N SER A 39 -5.46 13.10 -9.61
CA SER A 39 -4.73 13.58 -10.79
C SER A 39 -3.52 12.69 -11.13
N GLY A 40 -3.29 11.62 -10.37
CA GLY A 40 -2.15 10.71 -10.52
C GLY A 40 -0.85 11.24 -9.90
N CYS A 41 -0.85 12.41 -9.25
CA CYS A 41 0.34 12.93 -8.59
C CYS A 41 0.68 12.08 -7.37
N LEU A 42 1.99 11.86 -7.17
CA LEU A 42 2.51 11.21 -5.97
C LEU A 42 2.16 12.04 -4.74
N VAL A 43 1.52 11.40 -3.76
CA VAL A 43 1.29 11.96 -2.43
C VAL A 43 2.39 11.47 -1.50
N GLU A 44 2.65 10.16 -1.49
CA GLU A 44 3.66 9.55 -0.62
C GLU A 44 4.16 8.20 -1.18
N GLN A 45 5.42 7.89 -0.91
CA GLN A 45 5.98 6.55 -1.01
C GLN A 45 5.81 5.85 0.35
N LEU A 46 5.05 4.76 0.40
CA LEU A 46 4.80 4.03 1.64
C LEU A 46 6.01 3.16 2.00
N ALA A 47 6.20 2.92 3.31
CA ALA A 47 7.09 1.88 3.79
C ALA A 47 6.44 0.52 3.53
N ALA A 48 6.94 -0.21 2.53
CA ALA A 48 6.42 -1.53 2.17
C ALA A 48 7.38 -2.62 2.66
N THR A 49 6.88 -3.61 3.38
CA THR A 49 7.69 -4.69 3.95
C THR A 49 7.04 -6.05 3.76
N TRP A 50 7.87 -7.08 3.57
CA TRP A 50 7.44 -8.46 3.72
C TRP A 50 7.43 -8.80 5.21
N ILE A 51 6.26 -9.11 5.76
CA ILE A 51 6.13 -9.66 7.12
C ILE A 51 6.63 -11.11 7.11
N ASP A 52 6.19 -11.88 6.11
CA ASP A 52 6.67 -13.22 5.82
C ASP A 52 6.65 -13.44 4.30
N ALA A 53 7.81 -13.25 3.66
CA ALA A 53 7.94 -13.45 2.22
C ALA A 53 7.68 -14.89 1.79
N THR A 54 7.89 -15.88 2.67
CA THR A 54 7.66 -17.30 2.31
C THR A 54 6.17 -17.64 2.22
N GLN A 55 5.33 -16.84 2.89
CA GLN A 55 3.87 -16.93 2.83
C GLN A 55 3.24 -15.81 1.99
N GLY A 56 4.04 -14.88 1.45
CA GLY A 56 3.54 -13.73 0.71
C GLY A 56 2.83 -12.68 1.58
N LEU A 57 3.05 -12.68 2.89
CA LEU A 57 2.46 -11.70 3.82
C LEU A 57 3.25 -10.39 3.82
N TYR A 58 2.55 -9.27 3.69
CA TYR A 58 3.17 -7.94 3.63
C TYR A 58 2.39 -6.87 4.41
N SER A 59 3.09 -5.79 4.77
CA SER A 59 2.52 -4.52 5.24
C SER A 59 2.96 -3.36 4.35
N ILE A 60 2.11 -2.33 4.31
CA ILE A 60 2.41 -0.99 3.79
C ILE A 60 1.98 0.04 4.84
N GLU A 61 2.87 0.98 5.12
CA GLU A 61 2.71 1.91 6.25
C GLU A 61 3.06 3.35 5.87
N SER A 62 2.35 4.30 6.46
CA SER A 62 2.74 5.72 6.55
C SER A 62 2.78 6.12 8.02
N ALA A 63 3.92 6.65 8.45
CA ALA A 63 4.12 7.09 9.83
C ALA A 63 3.17 8.23 10.24
N GLY A 64 2.58 8.95 9.28
CA GLY A 64 1.57 9.97 9.55
C GLY A 64 1.05 10.63 8.28
N THR A 65 -0.26 10.78 8.19
CA THR A 65 -0.95 11.25 6.97
C THR A 65 -1.23 12.75 6.96
N THR A 66 -0.53 13.55 7.76
CA THR A 66 -0.78 15.01 7.91
C THR A 66 -0.69 15.75 6.57
N GLY A 67 0.23 15.34 5.68
CA GLY A 67 0.41 15.92 4.35
C GLY A 67 -0.61 15.45 3.30
N TRP A 68 -1.45 14.46 3.62
CA TRP A 68 -2.38 13.89 2.64
C TRP A 68 -3.55 14.85 2.41
N PRO A 69 -3.94 15.08 1.14
CA PRO A 69 -5.14 15.87 0.87
C PRO A 69 -6.38 15.07 1.30
N THR A 70 -7.40 15.78 1.77
CA THR A 70 -8.70 15.16 2.04
C THR A 70 -9.35 14.70 0.73
N GLY A 71 -10.15 13.65 0.81
CA GLY A 71 -10.84 13.04 -0.33
C GLY A 71 -10.22 11.71 -0.73
N ARG A 72 -10.45 11.33 -1.99
CA ARG A 72 -10.05 10.03 -2.52
C ARG A 72 -8.59 10.01 -2.93
N LEU A 73 -7.85 9.09 -2.35
CA LEU A 73 -6.53 8.66 -2.80
C LEU A 73 -6.60 7.22 -3.31
N SER A 74 -5.57 6.81 -4.04
CA SER A 74 -5.44 5.45 -4.57
C SER A 74 -4.03 4.91 -4.33
N LEU A 75 -3.94 3.60 -4.15
CA LEU A 75 -2.67 2.88 -4.08
C LEU A 75 -2.82 1.50 -4.71
N ASP A 76 -1.70 0.92 -5.08
CA ASP A 76 -1.52 -0.50 -5.31
C ASP A 76 -0.20 -0.94 -4.68
N VAL A 77 0.07 -2.23 -4.69
CA VAL A 77 1.33 -2.80 -4.25
C VAL A 77 2.01 -3.42 -5.46
N GLN A 78 3.24 -2.99 -5.73
CA GLN A 78 4.08 -3.56 -6.77
C GLN A 78 5.14 -4.46 -6.15
N ILE A 79 5.21 -5.69 -6.65
CA ILE A 79 6.31 -6.62 -6.38
C ILE A 79 7.14 -6.81 -7.63
N ILE A 80 8.44 -7.06 -7.47
CA ILE A 80 9.36 -7.33 -8.57
C ILE A 80 10.04 -8.65 -8.29
N ASP A 81 9.97 -9.57 -9.26
CA ASP A 81 10.61 -10.87 -9.15
C ASP A 81 12.14 -10.80 -9.26
N LEU A 82 12.80 -11.94 -9.05
CA LEU A 82 14.26 -12.05 -9.12
C LEU A 82 14.84 -11.77 -10.51
N SER A 83 14.00 -11.79 -11.56
CA SER A 83 14.39 -11.43 -12.93
C SER A 83 14.19 -9.94 -13.24
N GLY A 84 13.64 -9.16 -12.30
CA GLY A 84 13.32 -7.75 -12.49
C GLY A 84 11.95 -7.50 -13.11
N ARG A 85 11.08 -8.52 -13.17
CA ARG A 85 9.74 -8.37 -13.77
C ARG A 85 8.74 -7.83 -12.72
N PRO A 86 8.02 -6.74 -13.02
CA PRO A 86 7.05 -6.17 -12.10
C PRO A 86 5.68 -6.86 -12.19
N PHE A 87 5.01 -6.97 -11.04
CA PHE A 87 3.62 -7.38 -10.89
C PHE A 87 2.94 -6.42 -9.91
N SER A 88 1.71 -6.00 -10.23
CA SER A 88 0.93 -5.08 -9.38
C SER A 88 -0.33 -5.76 -8.86
N SER A 89 -0.72 -5.43 -7.63
CA SER A 89 -2.02 -5.78 -7.09
C SER A 89 -3.15 -5.00 -7.77
N ASN A 90 -4.39 -5.31 -7.39
CA ASN A 90 -5.51 -4.41 -7.66
C ASN A 90 -5.28 -3.04 -7.00
N THR A 91 -5.87 -2.00 -7.61
CA THR A 91 -5.90 -0.66 -7.03
C THR A 91 -6.92 -0.59 -5.91
N GLU A 92 -6.46 -0.17 -4.73
CA GLU A 92 -7.29 0.15 -3.58
C GLU A 92 -7.48 1.67 -3.45
N TYR A 93 -8.56 2.06 -2.77
CA TYR A 93 -8.92 3.46 -2.57
C TYR A 93 -8.98 3.83 -1.10
N ILE A 94 -8.31 4.89 -0.73
CA ILE A 94 -8.35 5.50 0.61
C ILE A 94 -9.27 6.72 0.55
N ASN A 95 -10.14 6.88 1.55
CA ASN A 95 -10.91 8.09 1.77
C ASN A 95 -10.35 8.83 2.98
N VAL A 96 -9.64 9.94 2.74
CA VAL A 96 -9.03 10.77 3.77
C VAL A 96 -10.03 11.82 4.22
N ILE A 97 -10.42 11.76 5.48
CA ILE A 97 -11.41 12.66 6.08
C ILE A 97 -10.67 13.66 6.96
N LYS A 98 -11.11 14.92 6.95
CA LYS A 98 -10.57 15.94 7.88
C LYS A 98 -10.68 15.43 9.32
N ASP A 99 -9.57 15.51 10.06
CA ASP A 99 -9.61 15.35 11.49
C ASP A 99 -10.23 16.59 12.16
N ILE A 100 -11.13 16.37 13.11
CA ILE A 100 -11.85 17.42 13.83
C ILE A 100 -11.15 17.74 15.16
N THR A 101 -10.48 16.75 15.76
CA THR A 101 -9.84 16.89 17.07
C THR A 101 -8.57 17.75 16.99
N HIS A 102 -7.81 17.61 15.90
CA HIS A 102 -6.55 18.36 15.67
C HIS A 102 -6.60 19.24 14.41
N GLY A 103 -7.82 19.68 14.03
CA GLY A 103 -8.12 20.30 12.73
C GLY A 103 -7.76 21.76 12.54
#